data_AF-A0A929IV45-F1
#
_entry.id   AF-A0A929IV45-F1
#
_cell.length_a   1.000
_cell.length_b   1.000
_cell.length_c   1.000
_cell.angle_alpha   90.00
_cell.angle_beta   90.00
_cell.angle_gamma   90.00
#
_symmetry.space_group_name_H-M   'P 1'
#
loop_
_entity.id
_entity.type
_entity.pdbx_description
1 polymer ?
#
loop_
_entity_poly.entity_id
_entity_poly.type
_entity_poly.pdbx_seq_one_letter_code
_entity_poly.pdbx_strand_id
1 'polypeptide(L)'
;MNSIYKAGISAIGLSLMLLTDVNAAKAKSVVNEGWKITWNDGGATARNQKTGKEITLFKDDTSDEEGDSYSNDYTMLSVVGTTVSWSYTWYAEGGAHPTYGEEWYSVNLDSAAVNLAALFGEEAVFTRLMQDPVVQMAAGGGMADKAGPPKPNPNNLTQLLEQADGGCFAAMGDNLLTDYYFAYRLGGNIAVVQIGLTYGCEVNRGNFTKLNKLYFPIPREMKKDFRRAVKKGVLEDIPFQKTSFNCAKAGTTIEFTICADAAVAKLDIAMAKQYKAARRAASGEARKRIKKDQRAWIANRNRECSWPGNEMLYDKGEFFGSIEACLVNSYEKRLAALK
;
A
#
# COMPACT_ATOMS: atom_id res chain seq x y z
N MET A 1 -9.89 -37.13 3.48
CA MET A 1 -11.34 -37.08 3.79
C MET A 1 -11.66 -35.63 4.17
N ASN A 2 -11.86 -34.74 3.19
CA ASN A 2 -13.12 -34.34 2.55
C ASN A 2 -14.13 -33.61 3.46
N SER A 3 -14.57 -32.43 2.99
CA SER A 3 -15.73 -31.63 3.42
C SER A 3 -15.52 -30.89 4.75
N ILE A 4 -15.59 -29.56 4.84
CA ILE A 4 -16.78 -28.72 4.63
C ILE A 4 -16.32 -27.29 4.30
N TYR A 5 -16.40 -26.88 3.03
CA TYR A 5 -16.47 -25.46 2.63
C TYR A 5 -17.39 -25.36 1.41
N LYS A 6 -18.70 -25.45 1.65
CA LYS A 6 -19.76 -25.09 0.69
C LYS A 6 -20.97 -24.56 1.45
N ALA A 7 -21.05 -23.24 1.58
CA ALA A 7 -22.26 -22.42 1.67
C ALA A 7 -21.84 -20.98 2.00
N GLY A 8 -22.17 -19.92 1.28
CA GLY A 8 -22.77 -19.77 -0.04
C GLY A 8 -22.40 -18.37 -0.52
N ILE A 9 -21.56 -18.29 -1.56
CA ILE A 9 -21.35 -17.05 -2.31
C ILE A 9 -22.33 -17.12 -3.47
N SER A 10 -23.45 -16.42 -3.34
CA SER A 10 -24.46 -16.29 -4.38
C SER A 10 -23.88 -15.51 -5.57
N ALA A 11 -23.77 -16.22 -6.68
CA ALA A 11 -23.52 -15.79 -8.05
C ALA A 11 -23.93 -14.34 -8.40
N ILE A 12 -22.96 -13.43 -8.35
CA ILE A 12 -22.74 -12.43 -9.40
C ILE A 12 -21.25 -12.55 -9.69
N GLY A 13 -20.90 -12.86 -10.95
CA GLY A 13 -19.52 -13.06 -11.38
C GLY A 13 -18.64 -11.85 -11.08
N LEU A 14 -18.02 -11.83 -9.90
CA LEU A 14 -16.82 -11.09 -9.64
C LEU A 14 -15.72 -11.87 -10.32
N SER A 15 -15.32 -11.39 -11.50
CA SER A 15 -13.94 -11.59 -11.93
C SER A 15 -13.08 -10.83 -10.93
N LEU A 16 -12.86 -11.44 -9.76
CA LEU A 16 -11.80 -11.07 -8.84
C LEU A 16 -10.51 -11.43 -9.57
N MET A 17 -10.09 -10.58 -10.50
CA MET A 17 -8.67 -10.46 -10.79
C MET A 17 -8.08 -10.04 -9.45
N LEU A 18 -7.58 -11.04 -8.71
CA LEU A 18 -6.55 -10.84 -7.72
C LEU A 18 -5.48 -10.03 -8.44
N LEU A 19 -5.46 -8.72 -8.19
CA LEU A 19 -4.22 -7.98 -8.25
C LEU A 19 -3.34 -8.72 -7.26
N THR A 20 -2.45 -9.57 -7.77
CA THR A 20 -1.38 -10.14 -6.94
C THR A 20 -0.76 -8.94 -6.22
N ASP A 21 -0.80 -8.94 -4.89
CA ASP A 21 -0.47 -7.81 -3.99
C ASP A 21 0.98 -7.28 -4.13
N VAL A 22 1.71 -7.80 -5.10
CA VAL A 22 3.08 -7.50 -5.43
C VAL A 22 3.18 -7.49 -6.97
N ASN A 23 3.23 -6.30 -7.54
CA ASN A 23 3.26 -6.12 -8.99
C ASN A 23 4.67 -6.44 -9.50
N ALA A 24 4.97 -7.72 -9.73
CA ALA A 24 6.28 -8.12 -10.22
C ALA A 24 6.54 -7.48 -11.60
N ALA A 25 7.69 -6.81 -11.75
CA ALA A 25 8.08 -6.24 -13.03
C ALA A 25 8.12 -7.36 -14.10
N LYS A 26 7.27 -7.27 -15.13
CA LYS A 26 7.08 -8.35 -16.13
C LYS A 26 8.29 -8.55 -17.05
N ALA A 27 9.13 -7.53 -17.20
CA ALA A 27 10.38 -7.64 -17.92
C ALA A 27 11.39 -8.45 -17.10
N LYS A 28 12.42 -9.05 -17.73
CA LYS A 28 13.60 -9.60 -17.02
C LYS A 28 14.85 -8.72 -17.16
N SER A 29 14.70 -7.63 -17.92
CA SER A 29 15.71 -6.59 -18.04
C SER A 29 15.09 -5.28 -18.48
N VAL A 30 15.67 -4.15 -18.05
CA VAL A 30 15.27 -2.82 -18.47
C VAL A 30 16.49 -1.91 -18.55
N VAL A 31 16.57 -1.09 -19.60
CA VAL A 31 17.58 -0.02 -19.67
C VAL A 31 16.90 1.30 -19.30
N ASN A 32 17.31 1.96 -18.22
CA ASN A 32 16.76 3.26 -17.80
C ASN A 32 17.84 4.23 -17.33
N GLU A 33 17.79 5.48 -17.81
CA GLU A 33 18.78 6.53 -17.46
C GLU A 33 20.26 6.08 -17.56
N GLY A 34 20.58 5.26 -18.56
CA GLY A 34 21.94 4.73 -18.76
C GLY A 34 22.29 3.52 -17.90
N TRP A 35 21.39 3.07 -17.03
CA TRP A 35 21.52 1.82 -16.29
C TRP A 35 20.83 0.67 -17.02
N LYS A 36 21.56 -0.41 -17.29
CA LYS A 36 20.99 -1.70 -17.68
C LYS A 36 20.76 -2.52 -16.41
N ILE A 37 19.50 -2.75 -16.07
CA ILE A 37 19.08 -3.53 -14.92
C ILE A 37 18.60 -4.89 -15.45
N THR A 38 19.09 -5.97 -14.87
CA THR A 38 18.78 -7.35 -15.24
C THR A 38 18.48 -8.15 -13.99
N TRP A 39 17.43 -8.96 -14.02
CA TRP A 39 17.06 -9.81 -12.89
C TRP A 39 16.51 -11.15 -13.36
N ASN A 40 16.74 -12.16 -12.53
CA ASN A 40 16.17 -13.49 -12.62
C ASN A 40 16.00 -14.04 -11.19
N ASP A 41 15.56 -15.28 -11.10
CA ASP A 41 15.25 -15.92 -9.82
C ASP A 41 16.50 -16.04 -8.92
N GLY A 42 17.70 -16.13 -9.50
CA GLY A 42 18.98 -16.22 -8.76
C GLY A 42 19.70 -14.89 -8.49
N GLY A 43 19.14 -13.75 -8.90
CA GLY A 43 19.76 -12.45 -8.60
C GLY A 43 19.39 -11.30 -9.54
N ALA A 44 19.77 -10.09 -9.12
CA ALA A 44 19.61 -8.88 -9.90
C ALA A 44 20.83 -7.96 -9.83
N THR A 45 21.16 -7.35 -10.97
CA THR A 45 22.29 -6.44 -11.13
C THR A 45 21.89 -5.21 -11.93
N ALA A 46 22.46 -4.06 -11.59
CA ALA A 46 22.36 -2.82 -12.34
C ALA A 46 23.74 -2.38 -12.82
N ARG A 47 23.91 -2.22 -14.14
CA ARG A 47 25.17 -1.79 -14.74
C ARG A 47 25.00 -0.47 -15.49
N ASN A 48 25.77 0.54 -15.10
CA ASN A 48 25.84 1.81 -15.81
C ASN A 48 26.59 1.61 -17.13
N GLN A 49 25.91 1.83 -18.24
CA GLN A 49 26.42 1.57 -19.58
C GLN A 49 27.50 2.56 -20.01
N LYS A 50 27.60 3.73 -19.34
CA LYS A 50 28.61 4.76 -19.66
C LYS A 50 29.87 4.58 -18.81
N THR A 51 29.71 4.40 -17.50
CA THR A 51 30.83 4.35 -16.55
C THR A 51 31.34 2.94 -16.31
N GLY A 52 30.56 1.92 -16.68
CA GLY A 52 30.85 0.52 -16.35
C GLY A 52 30.59 0.15 -14.89
N LYS A 53 30.16 1.10 -14.03
CA LYS A 53 29.79 0.85 -12.63
C LYS A 53 28.73 -0.24 -12.57
N GLU A 54 28.93 -1.24 -11.73
CA GLU A 54 27.99 -2.33 -11.50
C GLU A 54 27.57 -2.35 -10.03
N ILE A 55 26.29 -2.58 -9.79
CA ILE A 55 25.67 -2.69 -8.47
C ILE A 55 24.92 -4.01 -8.43
N THR A 56 25.27 -4.89 -7.50
CA THR A 56 24.46 -6.05 -7.16
C THR A 56 23.28 -5.57 -6.33
N LEU A 57 22.06 -5.82 -6.79
CA LEU A 57 20.83 -5.43 -6.09
C LEU A 57 20.47 -6.51 -5.07
N PHE A 58 20.41 -7.75 -5.52
CA PHE A 58 20.31 -8.93 -4.68
C PHE A 58 20.96 -10.12 -5.39
N LYS A 59 21.34 -11.13 -4.61
CA LYS A 59 21.86 -12.39 -5.10
C LYS A 59 21.24 -13.48 -4.25
N ASP A 60 20.71 -14.50 -4.90
CA ASP A 60 20.27 -15.67 -4.16
C ASP A 60 21.51 -16.50 -3.82
N ASP A 61 21.79 -16.58 -2.51
CA ASP A 61 22.94 -17.29 -1.96
C ASP A 61 22.51 -18.59 -1.25
N THR A 62 21.34 -19.15 -1.58
CA THR A 62 20.92 -20.47 -1.04
C THR A 62 22.01 -21.51 -1.28
N SER A 63 22.73 -21.86 -0.22
CA SER A 63 23.57 -23.05 -0.16
C SER A 63 22.64 -24.21 0.19
N ASP A 64 22.61 -25.23 -0.66
CA ASP A 64 21.99 -26.52 -0.37
C ASP A 64 22.78 -27.23 0.75
N GLU A 65 22.79 -26.68 1.97
CA GLU A 65 23.34 -27.36 3.13
C GLU A 65 22.37 -28.47 3.54
N GLU A 66 22.89 -29.70 3.52
CA GLU A 66 22.18 -30.94 3.83
C GLU A 66 21.60 -30.88 5.26
N GLY A 67 20.31 -30.56 5.41
CA GLY A 67 19.61 -30.74 6.70
C GLY A 67 18.31 -29.96 6.90
N ASP A 68 18.24 -28.70 6.48
CA ASP A 68 17.10 -27.80 6.75
C ASP A 68 16.60 -27.17 5.44
N SER A 69 15.28 -27.12 5.21
CA SER A 69 14.73 -26.43 4.03
C SER A 69 14.80 -24.92 4.26
N TYR A 70 15.76 -24.24 3.64
CA TYR A 70 15.83 -22.78 3.57
C TYR A 70 15.42 -22.33 2.17
N SER A 71 14.42 -21.46 2.06
CA SER A 71 13.99 -20.89 0.79
C SER A 71 13.99 -19.37 0.85
N ASN A 72 14.68 -18.77 -0.11
CA ASN A 72 14.71 -17.33 -0.33
C ASN A 72 14.02 -17.02 -1.63
N ASP A 73 13.15 -16.02 -1.62
CA ASP A 73 12.45 -15.55 -2.81
C ASP A 73 12.65 -14.04 -2.93
N TYR A 74 13.18 -13.62 -4.09
CA TYR A 74 13.36 -12.21 -4.43
C TYR A 74 12.41 -11.81 -5.55
N THR A 75 11.65 -10.74 -5.35
CA THR A 75 10.73 -10.22 -6.39
C THR A 75 11.04 -8.77 -6.70
N MET A 76 11.34 -8.48 -7.97
CA MET A 76 11.49 -7.11 -8.45
C MET A 76 10.14 -6.38 -8.44
N LEU A 77 10.02 -5.31 -7.66
CA LEU A 77 8.76 -4.58 -7.45
C LEU A 77 8.59 -3.41 -8.41
N SER A 78 9.60 -2.55 -8.54
CA SER A 78 9.47 -1.35 -9.37
C SER A 78 10.81 -0.83 -9.86
N VAL A 79 10.83 -0.27 -11.08
CA VAL A 79 11.97 0.47 -11.63
C VAL A 79 11.48 1.80 -12.18
N VAL A 80 11.74 2.90 -11.46
CA VAL A 80 11.33 4.25 -11.84
C VAL A 80 12.52 5.19 -11.78
N GLY A 81 12.95 5.66 -12.96
CA GLY A 81 14.18 6.45 -13.06
C GLY A 81 15.40 5.62 -12.64
N THR A 82 16.14 6.12 -11.66
CA THR A 82 17.24 5.42 -11.01
C THR A 82 16.83 4.74 -9.71
N THR A 83 15.57 4.85 -9.29
CA THR A 83 15.05 4.13 -8.12
C THR A 83 14.63 2.72 -8.53
N VAL A 84 15.16 1.74 -7.81
CA VAL A 84 14.86 0.31 -7.98
C VAL A 84 14.42 -0.26 -6.65
N SER A 85 13.34 -1.03 -6.65
CA SER A 85 12.79 -1.64 -5.44
C SER A 85 12.52 -3.13 -5.65
N TRP A 86 12.76 -3.93 -4.61
CA TRP A 86 12.48 -5.36 -4.60
C TRP A 86 11.97 -5.81 -3.23
N SER A 87 11.27 -6.94 -3.18
CA SER A 87 10.97 -7.65 -1.95
C SER A 87 11.91 -8.84 -1.80
N TYR A 88 12.16 -9.20 -0.56
CA TYR A 88 12.84 -10.40 -0.13
C TYR A 88 11.93 -11.12 0.86
N THR A 89 11.58 -12.36 0.57
CA THR A 89 10.88 -13.23 1.50
C THR A 89 11.75 -14.44 1.79
N TRP A 90 11.73 -14.90 3.02
CA TRP A 90 12.46 -16.09 3.42
C TRP A 90 11.57 -17.01 4.23
N TYR A 91 11.90 -18.29 4.18
CA TYR A 91 11.34 -19.33 5.02
C TYR A 91 12.46 -20.31 5.39
N ALA A 92 12.54 -20.65 6.66
CA ALA A 92 13.39 -21.70 7.17
C ALA A 92 12.53 -22.69 7.95
N GLU A 93 12.62 -23.95 7.55
CA GLU A 93 12.08 -25.05 8.35
C GLU A 93 12.84 -25.12 9.67
N GLY A 94 12.11 -25.19 10.77
CA GLY A 94 12.67 -25.06 12.12
C GLY A 94 11.95 -25.96 13.10
N GLY A 95 11.76 -27.24 12.75
CA GLY A 95 11.03 -28.20 13.59
C GLY A 95 9.67 -27.65 14.07
N ALA A 96 9.55 -27.36 15.37
CA ALA A 96 8.32 -26.82 15.97
C ALA A 96 8.10 -25.30 15.76
N HIS A 97 9.11 -24.57 15.26
CA HIS A 97 9.06 -23.12 15.03
C HIS A 97 9.70 -22.77 13.68
N PRO A 98 8.98 -22.95 12.56
CA PRO A 98 9.43 -22.41 11.28
C PRO A 98 9.59 -20.88 11.39
N THR A 99 10.58 -20.35 10.71
CA THR A 99 10.83 -18.90 10.67
C THR A 99 10.59 -18.40 9.27
N TYR A 100 9.90 -17.28 9.13
CA TYR A 100 9.67 -16.65 7.85
C TYR A 100 9.68 -15.13 8.02
N GLY A 101 9.74 -14.41 6.91
CA GLY A 101 9.60 -12.96 6.92
C GLY A 101 9.53 -12.37 5.52
N GLU A 102 9.22 -11.08 5.47
CA GLU A 102 9.18 -10.26 4.27
C GLU A 102 9.90 -8.94 4.56
N GLU A 103 10.72 -8.49 3.62
CA GLU A 103 11.46 -7.23 3.66
C GLU A 103 11.36 -6.55 2.30
N TRP A 104 11.21 -5.22 2.31
CA TRP A 104 11.21 -4.42 1.09
C TRP A 104 12.37 -3.46 1.09
N TYR A 105 13.00 -3.36 -0.07
CA TYR A 105 14.19 -2.54 -0.27
C TYR A 105 13.97 -1.56 -1.40
N SER A 106 14.53 -0.36 -1.26
CA SER A 106 14.70 0.58 -2.36
C SER A 106 16.11 1.17 -2.40
N VAL A 107 16.68 1.21 -3.61
CA VAL A 107 18.00 1.82 -3.89
C VAL A 107 17.88 2.87 -4.99
N ASN A 108 18.75 3.89 -4.94
CA ASN A 108 18.96 4.84 -6.02
C ASN A 108 20.32 4.53 -6.64
N LEU A 109 20.33 4.22 -7.93
CA LEU A 109 21.55 3.77 -8.60
C LEU A 109 22.61 4.88 -8.72
N ASP A 110 22.18 6.14 -8.70
CA ASP A 110 23.06 7.31 -8.81
C ASP A 110 23.56 7.81 -7.44
N SER A 111 22.81 7.56 -6.35
CA SER A 111 23.16 8.01 -5.01
C SER A 111 22.87 6.97 -3.94
N ALA A 112 23.74 6.85 -2.92
CA ALA A 112 23.53 5.92 -1.82
C ALA A 112 22.29 6.24 -0.95
N ALA A 113 21.82 7.48 -0.94
CA ALA A 113 20.60 7.85 -0.22
C ALA A 113 19.36 7.55 -1.05
N VAL A 114 18.49 6.69 -0.52
CA VAL A 114 17.10 6.57 -0.95
C VAL A 114 16.25 7.12 0.16
N ASN A 115 15.70 8.28 -0.08
CA ASN A 115 14.83 8.90 0.88
C ASN A 115 13.59 9.38 0.15
N LEU A 116 12.42 8.86 0.54
CA LEU A 116 11.14 9.25 -0.04
C LEU A 116 10.92 10.77 0.00
N ALA A 117 11.42 11.45 1.06
CA ALA A 117 11.38 12.90 1.18
C ALA A 117 12.30 13.62 0.20
N ALA A 118 13.40 13.01 -0.23
CA ALA A 118 14.24 13.56 -1.30
C ALA A 118 13.53 13.53 -2.66
N LEU A 119 12.56 12.62 -2.87
CA LEU A 119 11.79 12.52 -4.10
C LEU A 119 10.54 13.41 -4.12
N PHE A 120 9.82 13.50 -2.99
CA PHE A 120 8.52 14.18 -2.94
C PHE A 120 8.47 15.43 -2.06
N GLY A 121 9.55 15.73 -1.33
CA GLY A 121 9.62 16.80 -0.34
C GLY A 121 9.09 16.37 1.03
N GLU A 122 9.71 16.89 2.09
CA GLU A 122 9.41 16.52 3.48
C GLU A 122 7.96 16.80 3.87
N GLU A 123 7.42 17.97 3.51
CA GLU A 123 6.04 18.36 3.84
C GLU A 123 5.01 17.42 3.22
N ALA A 124 5.21 17.04 1.95
CA ALA A 124 4.33 16.12 1.26
C ALA A 124 4.40 14.73 1.90
N VAL A 125 5.60 14.22 2.20
CA VAL A 125 5.80 12.92 2.83
C VAL A 125 5.17 12.89 4.23
N PHE A 126 5.45 13.89 5.06
CA PHE A 126 4.84 14.04 6.38
C PHE A 126 3.30 14.04 6.30
N THR A 127 2.74 14.86 5.40
CA THR A 127 1.28 14.96 5.23
C THR A 127 0.65 13.63 4.84
N ARG A 128 1.32 12.82 3.99
CA ARG A 128 0.81 11.51 3.57
C ARG A 128 0.99 10.44 4.63
N LEU A 129 2.14 10.40 5.32
CA LEU A 129 2.36 9.49 6.43
C LEU A 129 1.35 9.72 7.57
N MET A 130 1.05 10.98 7.90
CA MET A 130 0.05 11.31 8.93
C MET A 130 -1.40 11.00 8.52
N GLN A 131 -1.67 10.57 7.27
CA GLN A 131 -3.00 10.03 6.90
C GLN A 131 -3.13 8.55 7.24
N ASP A 132 -2.03 7.89 7.60
CA ASP A 132 -2.02 6.47 7.95
C ASP A 132 -2.28 6.25 9.45
N PRO A 133 -3.29 5.46 9.84
CA PRO A 133 -3.61 5.23 11.24
C PRO A 133 -2.51 4.49 12.04
N VAL A 134 -1.74 3.61 11.40
CA VAL A 134 -0.60 2.92 12.05
C VAL A 134 0.49 3.93 12.38
N VAL A 135 0.78 4.83 11.45
CA VAL A 135 1.73 5.93 11.71
C VAL A 135 1.22 6.86 12.80
N GLN A 136 -0.07 7.23 12.80
CA GLN A 136 -0.66 8.06 13.86
C GLN A 136 -0.57 7.39 15.24
N MET A 137 -0.85 6.08 15.33
CA MET A 137 -0.71 5.32 16.57
C MET A 137 0.75 5.28 17.05
N ALA A 138 1.69 4.99 16.17
CA ALA A 138 3.12 4.97 16.48
C ALA A 138 3.62 6.35 16.96
N ALA A 139 3.22 7.43 16.27
CA ALA A 139 3.57 8.79 16.65
C ALA A 139 2.96 9.22 18.00
N GLY A 140 1.74 8.77 18.30
CA GLY A 140 1.04 9.08 19.54
C GLY A 140 1.51 8.28 20.77
N GLY A 141 2.41 7.30 20.59
CA GLY A 141 2.88 6.39 21.65
C GLY A 141 1.92 5.23 21.93
N GLY A 142 0.98 4.95 21.03
CA GLY A 142 -0.06 3.92 21.18
C GLY A 142 0.35 2.52 20.69
N MET A 143 1.48 2.38 19.99
CA MET A 143 1.94 1.10 19.43
C MET A 143 3.03 0.42 20.28
N ALA A 144 3.66 1.15 21.20
CA ALA A 144 4.74 0.63 22.03
C ALA A 144 4.20 -0.32 23.11
N ASP A 145 4.94 -1.41 23.39
CA ASP A 145 4.57 -2.48 24.34
C ASP A 145 4.32 -1.98 25.78
N LYS A 146 4.77 -0.76 26.08
CA LYS A 146 4.34 0.03 27.25
C LYS A 146 3.82 1.36 26.73
N ALA A 147 2.50 1.49 26.63
CA ALA A 147 1.86 2.77 26.32
C ALA A 147 2.37 3.83 27.30
N GLY A 148 3.23 4.72 26.81
CA GLY A 148 3.68 5.89 27.55
C GLY A 148 2.54 6.92 27.67
N PRO A 149 2.76 8.05 28.37
CA PRO A 149 1.81 9.15 28.28
C PRO A 149 1.61 9.55 26.80
N PRO A 150 0.39 9.96 26.39
CA PRO A 150 0.13 10.41 25.03
C PRO A 150 1.15 11.45 24.58
N LYS A 151 1.79 11.21 23.44
CA LYS A 151 2.73 12.16 22.85
C LYS A 151 1.95 13.27 22.11
N PRO A 152 2.46 14.51 22.07
CA PRO A 152 1.87 15.54 21.21
C PRO A 152 1.98 15.13 19.74
N ASN A 153 1.03 15.56 18.91
CA ASN A 153 1.13 15.30 17.47
C ASN A 153 2.40 15.94 16.89
N PRO A 154 3.16 15.22 16.05
CA PRO A 154 4.28 15.80 15.35
C PRO A 154 3.79 16.89 14.38
N ASN A 155 4.61 17.92 14.16
CA ASN A 155 4.29 19.05 13.29
C ASN A 155 5.04 19.00 11.96
N ASN A 156 6.06 18.15 11.83
CA ASN A 156 6.88 17.99 10.64
C ASN A 156 7.48 16.58 10.56
N LEU A 157 8.17 16.29 9.44
CA LEU A 157 8.73 14.97 9.19
C LEU A 157 9.78 14.57 10.23
N THR A 158 10.73 15.45 10.55
CA THR A 158 11.78 15.17 11.54
C THR A 158 11.20 14.74 12.88
N GLN A 159 10.24 15.52 13.40
CA GLN A 159 9.58 15.22 14.65
C GLN A 159 8.79 13.92 14.58
N LEU A 160 8.16 13.61 13.43
CA LEU A 160 7.49 12.34 13.22
C LEU A 160 8.47 11.16 13.30
N LEU A 161 9.61 11.22 12.61
CA LEU A 161 10.59 10.14 12.59
C LEU A 161 11.21 9.91 13.98
N GLU A 162 11.41 10.98 14.76
CA GLU A 162 11.91 10.89 16.14
C GLU A 162 10.86 10.32 17.12
N GLN A 163 9.58 10.61 16.89
CA GLN A 163 8.50 10.24 17.82
C GLN A 163 7.83 8.89 17.51
N ALA A 164 7.76 8.53 16.24
CA ALA A 164 7.09 7.33 15.75
C ALA A 164 7.78 6.09 16.28
N ASP A 165 7.11 5.45 17.24
CA ASP A 165 7.58 4.23 17.87
C ASP A 165 6.56 3.13 17.62
N GLY A 166 6.95 2.18 16.78
CA GLY A 166 6.11 1.04 16.41
C GLY A 166 6.23 -0.14 17.38
N GLY A 167 7.03 0.00 18.46
CA GLY A 167 7.30 -1.07 19.42
C GLY A 167 7.78 -2.35 18.75
N CYS A 168 7.38 -3.49 19.29
CA CYS A 168 7.61 -4.78 18.64
C CYS A 168 6.80 -4.99 17.35
N PHE A 169 5.76 -4.19 17.07
CA PHE A 169 4.83 -4.45 15.97
C PHE A 169 5.42 -4.06 14.61
N ALA A 170 6.07 -2.90 14.51
CA ALA A 170 6.63 -2.40 13.26
C ALA A 170 7.90 -1.58 13.49
N ALA A 171 8.94 -1.82 12.69
CA ALA A 171 10.12 -1.00 12.60
C ALA A 171 9.74 0.37 12.00
N MET A 172 9.86 1.43 12.80
CA MET A 172 9.53 2.81 12.43
C MET A 172 10.80 3.66 12.30
N GLY A 173 10.65 4.96 12.04
CA GLY A 173 11.78 5.87 11.86
C GLY A 173 12.23 5.88 10.40
N ASP A 174 13.54 5.72 10.15
CA ASP A 174 14.12 5.83 8.81
C ASP A 174 13.53 4.83 7.80
N ASN A 175 13.06 3.66 8.28
CA ASN A 175 12.36 2.65 7.47
C ASN A 175 11.13 3.22 6.74
N LEU A 176 10.47 4.24 7.32
CA LEU A 176 9.35 4.95 6.68
C LEU A 176 9.77 5.70 5.40
N LEU A 177 11.06 5.92 5.19
CA LEU A 177 11.62 6.65 4.06
C LEU A 177 12.40 5.76 3.09
N THR A 178 12.79 4.55 3.50
CA THR A 178 13.64 3.64 2.74
C THR A 178 12.90 2.39 2.23
N ASP A 179 11.91 1.89 2.99
CA ASP A 179 11.34 0.55 2.77
C ASP A 179 10.03 0.64 1.99
N TYR A 180 10.13 1.23 0.80
CA TYR A 180 8.99 1.48 -0.08
C TYR A 180 9.19 0.89 -1.46
N TYR A 181 8.13 0.88 -2.27
CA TYR A 181 8.23 0.77 -3.71
C TYR A 181 7.16 1.61 -4.41
N PHE A 182 7.34 1.86 -5.71
CA PHE A 182 6.29 2.45 -6.54
C PHE A 182 5.32 1.38 -7.01
N ALA A 183 4.12 1.36 -6.45
CA ALA A 183 3.12 0.35 -6.76
C ALA A 183 2.52 0.52 -8.15
N TYR A 184 2.10 1.73 -8.48
CA TYR A 184 1.55 2.08 -9.79
C TYR A 184 1.52 3.59 -9.99
N ARG A 185 1.27 4.01 -11.24
CA ARG A 185 0.88 5.36 -11.59
C ARG A 185 -0.64 5.45 -11.68
N LEU A 186 -1.24 6.46 -11.05
CA LEU A 186 -2.68 6.70 -11.07
C LEU A 186 -3.03 7.97 -11.83
N GLY A 187 -4.01 7.90 -12.73
CA GLY A 187 -4.53 9.06 -13.46
C GLY A 187 -3.47 9.81 -14.29
N GLY A 188 -2.36 9.14 -14.60
CA GLY A 188 -1.23 9.65 -15.36
C GLY A 188 -0.29 10.60 -14.61
N ASN A 189 -0.66 11.12 -13.44
CA ASN A 189 0.07 12.18 -12.73
C ASN A 189 0.24 11.95 -11.22
N ILE A 190 -0.23 10.84 -10.68
CA ILE A 190 -0.06 10.47 -9.27
C ILE A 190 0.85 9.24 -9.19
N ALA A 191 1.91 9.31 -8.39
CA ALA A 191 2.72 8.18 -7.97
C ALA A 191 2.04 7.55 -6.75
N VAL A 192 1.83 6.23 -6.81
CA VAL A 192 1.35 5.48 -5.66
C VAL A 192 2.53 4.73 -5.07
N VAL A 193 2.79 5.02 -3.80
CA VAL A 193 3.91 4.48 -3.03
C VAL A 193 3.34 3.59 -1.93
N GLN A 194 3.97 2.44 -1.74
CA GLN A 194 3.56 1.48 -0.73
C GLN A 194 4.79 1.22 0.17
N ILE A 195 4.60 1.37 1.48
CA ILE A 195 5.63 1.15 2.50
C ILE A 195 5.30 -0.15 3.23
N GLY A 196 6.34 -0.93 3.51
CA GLY A 196 6.27 -2.18 4.23
C GLY A 196 7.32 -2.21 5.32
N LEU A 197 6.92 -2.52 6.53
CA LEU A 197 7.75 -2.44 7.74
C LEU A 197 7.87 -3.82 8.36
N THR A 198 9.09 -4.25 8.63
CA THR A 198 9.37 -5.45 9.41
C THR A 198 8.95 -5.27 10.86
N TYR A 199 8.95 -6.36 11.63
CA TYR A 199 8.72 -6.32 13.06
C TYR A 199 9.86 -5.63 13.82
N GLY A 200 9.55 -5.01 14.96
CA GLY A 200 10.55 -4.29 15.77
C GLY A 200 11.30 -5.18 16.77
N CYS A 201 10.81 -6.39 17.06
CA CYS A 201 11.48 -7.30 17.99
C CYS A 201 11.11 -8.78 17.77
N GLU A 202 11.94 -9.67 18.32
CA GLU A 202 11.88 -11.12 18.14
C GLU A 202 10.51 -11.78 18.37
N VAL A 203 9.70 -11.29 19.33
CA VAL A 203 8.40 -11.91 19.64
C VAL A 203 7.34 -11.71 18.55
N ASN A 204 7.56 -10.77 17.62
CA ASN A 204 6.72 -10.56 16.44
C ASN A 204 7.44 -11.01 15.16
N ARG A 205 8.45 -11.89 15.27
CA ARG A 205 9.17 -12.41 14.11
C ARG A 205 8.20 -12.93 13.03
N GLY A 206 8.45 -12.52 11.79
CA GLY A 206 7.62 -12.84 10.63
C GLY A 206 6.45 -11.90 10.40
N ASN A 207 6.14 -10.99 11.33
CA ASN A 207 5.15 -9.95 11.10
C ASN A 207 5.69 -8.92 10.09
N PHE A 208 4.84 -8.57 9.13
CA PHE A 208 5.13 -7.56 8.12
C PHE A 208 3.96 -6.59 7.98
N THR A 209 4.21 -5.33 8.30
CA THR A 209 3.19 -4.30 8.34
C THR A 209 3.21 -3.49 7.05
N LYS A 210 2.16 -3.62 6.24
CA LYS A 210 1.94 -2.75 5.07
C LYS A 210 1.15 -1.53 5.51
N LEU A 211 1.71 -0.34 5.31
CA LEU A 211 0.97 0.91 5.51
C LEU A 211 -0.11 1.06 4.43
N ASN A 212 -0.98 2.04 4.55
CA ASN A 212 -1.84 2.41 3.44
C ASN A 212 -1.02 2.95 2.26
N LYS A 213 -1.53 2.73 1.04
CA LYS A 213 -1.01 3.35 -0.18
C LYS A 213 -0.93 4.87 -0.01
N LEU A 214 0.25 5.43 -0.26
CA LEU A 214 0.51 6.86 -0.22
C LEU A 214 0.45 7.44 -1.64
N TYR A 215 -0.24 8.57 -1.78
CA TYR A 215 -0.54 9.16 -3.09
C TYR A 215 0.16 10.51 -3.26
N PHE A 216 1.14 10.57 -4.18
CA PHE A 216 1.94 11.76 -4.41
C PHE A 216 1.73 12.32 -5.83
N PRO A 217 1.51 13.63 -6.00
CA PRO A 217 1.65 14.24 -7.32
C PRO A 217 3.05 14.00 -7.87
N ILE A 218 3.16 13.52 -9.10
CA ILE A 218 4.46 13.24 -9.73
C ILE A 218 5.21 14.56 -9.96
N PRO A 219 6.40 14.74 -9.37
CA PRO A 219 7.24 15.91 -9.61
C PRO A 219 7.58 16.08 -11.10
N ARG A 220 7.78 17.32 -11.56
CA ARG A 220 7.91 17.62 -13.00
C ARG A 220 9.10 16.88 -13.62
N GLU A 221 10.19 16.84 -12.89
CA GLU A 221 11.46 16.18 -13.16
C GLU A 221 11.28 14.65 -13.33
N MET A 222 10.43 14.02 -12.52
CA MET A 222 10.19 12.57 -12.57
C MET A 222 9.13 12.17 -13.60
N LYS A 223 8.39 13.12 -14.22
CA LYS A 223 7.30 12.78 -15.17
C LYS A 223 7.78 11.89 -16.31
N LYS A 224 8.99 12.10 -16.80
CA LYS A 224 9.56 11.29 -17.89
C LYS A 224 9.91 9.88 -17.40
N ASP A 225 10.38 9.74 -16.18
CA ASP A 225 10.69 8.46 -15.53
C ASP A 225 9.46 7.58 -15.39
N PHE A 226 8.39 8.11 -14.78
CA PHE A 226 7.14 7.38 -14.61
C PHE A 226 6.53 6.95 -15.96
N ARG A 227 6.52 7.84 -16.97
CA ARG A 227 6.04 7.48 -18.32
C ARG A 227 6.85 6.36 -18.96
N ARG A 228 8.17 6.36 -18.76
CA ARG A 228 9.05 5.30 -19.29
C ARG A 228 8.89 3.99 -18.53
N ALA A 229 8.75 4.05 -17.21
CA ALA A 229 8.52 2.87 -16.38
C ALA A 229 7.25 2.13 -16.84
N VAL A 230 6.16 2.88 -17.05
CA VAL A 230 4.91 2.36 -17.62
C VAL A 230 5.14 1.79 -19.03
N LYS A 231 5.75 2.56 -19.93
CA LYS A 231 5.99 2.10 -21.32
C LYS A 231 6.82 0.80 -21.38
N LYS A 232 7.71 0.60 -20.41
CA LYS A 232 8.62 -0.56 -20.34
C LYS A 232 8.05 -1.73 -19.53
N GLY A 233 6.83 -1.60 -18.98
CA GLY A 233 6.18 -2.67 -18.21
C GLY A 233 6.83 -2.98 -16.86
N VAL A 234 7.52 -2.00 -16.27
CA VAL A 234 8.16 -2.09 -14.94
C VAL A 234 7.43 -1.23 -13.89
N LEU A 235 6.26 -0.69 -14.27
CA LEU A 235 5.30 0.00 -13.41
C LEU A 235 3.92 -0.06 -14.08
N GLU A 236 2.88 -0.34 -13.32
CA GLU A 236 1.51 -0.31 -13.85
C GLU A 236 0.97 1.13 -14.00
N ASP A 237 0.05 1.33 -14.94
CA ASP A 237 -0.67 2.58 -15.14
C ASP A 237 -2.18 2.37 -15.01
N ILE A 238 -2.73 2.85 -13.91
CA ILE A 238 -4.15 2.75 -13.60
C ILE A 238 -4.81 4.07 -13.99
N PRO A 239 -5.77 4.07 -14.94
CA PRO A 239 -6.54 5.27 -15.24
C PRO A 239 -7.47 5.60 -14.06
N PHE A 240 -7.79 6.88 -13.88
CA PHE A 240 -8.87 7.23 -12.95
C PHE A 240 -10.17 6.57 -13.38
N GLN A 241 -10.80 5.89 -12.45
CA GLN A 241 -12.14 5.35 -12.63
C GLN A 241 -13.16 6.50 -12.61
N LYS A 242 -14.27 6.29 -13.32
CA LYS A 242 -15.41 7.20 -13.22
C LYS A 242 -16.10 6.96 -11.88
N THR A 243 -16.18 7.99 -11.03
CA THR A 243 -16.85 7.94 -9.72
C THR A 243 -17.98 8.97 -9.65
N SER A 244 -18.65 9.08 -8.50
CA SER A 244 -19.66 10.11 -8.24
C SER A 244 -19.06 11.50 -7.97
N PHE A 245 -17.73 11.60 -7.86
CA PHE A 245 -16.98 12.83 -7.65
C PHE A 245 -15.86 12.99 -8.69
N ASN A 246 -15.13 14.10 -8.65
CA ASN A 246 -14.02 14.33 -9.57
C ASN A 246 -12.73 13.75 -8.98
N CYS A 247 -12.22 12.66 -9.55
CA CYS A 247 -10.97 12.02 -9.12
C CYS A 247 -9.74 12.94 -9.18
N ALA A 248 -9.74 13.97 -10.04
CA ALA A 248 -8.67 14.97 -10.05
C ALA A 248 -8.66 15.88 -8.80
N LYS A 249 -9.70 15.81 -7.96
CA LYS A 249 -9.82 16.53 -6.68
C LYS A 249 -9.69 15.61 -5.45
N ALA A 250 -9.38 14.33 -5.64
CA ALA A 250 -9.15 13.42 -4.53
C ALA A 250 -7.98 13.92 -3.67
N GLY A 251 -8.16 13.88 -2.34
CA GLY A 251 -7.17 14.35 -1.37
C GLY A 251 -6.85 13.34 -0.28
N THR A 252 -7.71 12.34 -0.09
CA THR A 252 -7.56 11.29 0.94
C THR A 252 -7.25 9.93 0.35
N THR A 253 -6.61 9.05 1.12
CA THR A 253 -6.38 7.64 0.77
C THR A 253 -7.67 6.97 0.29
N ILE A 254 -8.79 7.15 1.01
CA ILE A 254 -10.09 6.58 0.63
C ILE A 254 -10.56 7.07 -0.73
N GLU A 255 -10.50 8.38 -1.00
CA GLU A 255 -10.92 8.93 -2.29
C GLU A 255 -10.05 8.39 -3.44
N PHE A 256 -8.73 8.32 -3.24
CA PHE A 256 -7.84 7.76 -4.24
C PHE A 256 -8.09 6.26 -4.47
N THR A 257 -8.35 5.48 -3.41
CA THR A 257 -8.72 4.06 -3.53
C THR A 257 -10.01 3.89 -4.34
N ILE A 258 -11.05 4.70 -4.08
CA ILE A 258 -12.28 4.69 -4.89
C ILE A 258 -11.99 5.05 -6.35
N CYS A 259 -11.04 5.95 -6.60
CA CYS A 259 -10.64 6.38 -7.94
C CYS A 259 -9.71 5.40 -8.68
N ALA A 260 -9.08 4.47 -7.97
CA ALA A 260 -8.18 3.47 -8.55
C ALA A 260 -8.90 2.15 -8.86
N ASP A 261 -9.92 1.79 -8.07
CA ASP A 261 -10.61 0.50 -8.18
C ASP A 261 -11.96 0.60 -8.92
N ALA A 262 -12.11 -0.17 -9.99
CA ALA A 262 -13.31 -0.13 -10.84
C ALA A 262 -14.58 -0.68 -10.16
N ALA A 263 -14.44 -1.69 -9.29
CA ALA A 263 -15.57 -2.27 -8.57
C ALA A 263 -16.08 -1.30 -7.50
N VAL A 264 -15.16 -0.71 -6.73
CA VAL A 264 -15.47 0.31 -5.72
C VAL A 264 -16.07 1.56 -6.38
N ALA A 265 -15.53 2.03 -7.52
CA ALA A 265 -16.06 3.17 -8.26
C ALA A 265 -17.50 2.95 -8.75
N LYS A 266 -17.82 1.73 -9.22
CA LYS A 266 -19.17 1.36 -9.65
C LYS A 266 -20.16 1.41 -8.50
N LEU A 267 -19.76 0.91 -7.32
CA LEU A 267 -20.57 0.97 -6.11
C LEU A 267 -20.80 2.41 -5.63
N ASP A 268 -19.77 3.26 -5.70
CA ASP A 268 -19.87 4.70 -5.40
C ASP A 268 -20.92 5.40 -6.29
N ILE A 269 -20.88 5.16 -7.61
CA ILE A 269 -21.88 5.69 -8.55
C ILE A 269 -23.29 5.20 -8.22
N ALA A 270 -23.44 3.88 -7.97
CA ALA A 270 -24.73 3.28 -7.66
C ALA A 270 -25.34 3.90 -6.40
N MET A 271 -24.53 4.03 -5.34
CA MET A 271 -24.92 4.61 -4.07
C MET A 271 -25.33 6.09 -4.25
N ALA A 272 -24.54 6.87 -4.99
CA ALA A 272 -24.85 8.28 -5.26
C ALA A 272 -26.16 8.44 -6.05
N LYS A 273 -26.41 7.59 -7.06
CA LYS A 273 -27.67 7.57 -7.83
C LYS A 273 -28.87 7.29 -6.92
N GLN A 274 -28.74 6.30 -6.04
CA GLN A 274 -29.82 5.89 -5.16
C GLN A 274 -30.11 6.92 -4.05
N TYR A 275 -29.07 7.48 -3.44
CA TYR A 275 -29.19 8.62 -2.54
C TYR A 275 -29.91 9.81 -3.20
N LYS A 276 -29.55 10.13 -4.45
CA LYS A 276 -30.20 11.21 -5.20
C LYS A 276 -31.68 10.93 -5.46
N ALA A 277 -32.05 9.69 -5.75
CA ALA A 277 -33.45 9.28 -5.91
C ALA A 277 -34.24 9.42 -4.59
N ALA A 278 -33.72 8.87 -3.50
CA ALA A 278 -34.34 8.98 -2.16
C ALA A 278 -34.51 10.45 -1.73
N ARG A 279 -33.49 11.28 -1.97
CA ARG A 279 -33.51 12.73 -1.68
C ARG A 279 -34.55 13.49 -2.49
N ARG A 280 -34.81 13.08 -3.73
CA ARG A 280 -35.82 13.70 -4.61
C ARG A 280 -37.23 13.32 -4.18
N ALA A 281 -37.46 12.04 -3.86
CA ALA A 281 -38.74 11.51 -3.41
C ALA A 281 -39.18 12.08 -2.05
N ALA A 282 -38.25 12.37 -1.14
CA ALA A 282 -38.56 12.98 0.15
C ALA A 282 -38.78 14.51 0.06
N SER A 283 -39.49 15.07 1.06
CA SER A 283 -39.67 16.51 1.29
C SER A 283 -39.47 16.87 2.78
N GLY A 284 -39.45 18.16 3.11
CA GLY A 284 -39.39 18.66 4.50
C GLY A 284 -38.27 18.04 5.36
N GLU A 285 -38.64 17.60 6.57
CA GLU A 285 -37.72 17.01 7.54
C GLU A 285 -37.13 15.66 7.08
N ALA A 286 -37.90 14.83 6.37
CA ALA A 286 -37.40 13.56 5.84
C ALA A 286 -36.21 13.79 4.88
N ARG A 287 -36.30 14.83 4.05
CA ARG A 287 -35.18 15.26 3.19
C ARG A 287 -33.93 15.61 3.97
N LYS A 288 -34.09 16.38 5.05
CA LYS A 288 -32.98 16.83 5.90
C LYS A 288 -32.32 15.65 6.59
N ARG A 289 -33.12 14.71 7.13
CA ARG A 289 -32.63 13.46 7.73
C ARG A 289 -31.80 12.63 6.74
N ILE A 290 -32.31 12.34 5.54
CA ILE A 290 -31.55 11.58 4.53
C ILE A 290 -30.18 12.21 4.23
N LYS A 291 -30.08 13.55 4.17
CA LYS A 291 -28.79 14.24 3.98
C LYS A 291 -27.87 14.11 5.19
N LYS A 292 -28.41 14.23 6.41
CA LYS A 292 -27.66 14.05 7.65
C LYS A 292 -27.12 12.62 7.74
N ASP A 293 -27.97 11.64 7.51
CA ASP A 293 -27.62 10.21 7.58
C ASP A 293 -26.58 9.84 6.53
N GLN A 294 -26.69 10.41 5.32
CA GLN A 294 -25.69 10.20 4.28
C GLN A 294 -24.32 10.75 4.67
N ARG A 295 -24.26 11.94 5.28
CA ARG A 295 -23.00 12.53 5.76
C ARG A 295 -22.40 11.71 6.90
N ALA A 296 -23.24 11.27 7.83
CA ALA A 296 -22.82 10.42 8.94
C ALA A 296 -22.25 9.09 8.42
N TRP A 297 -22.91 8.46 7.45
CA TRP A 297 -22.42 7.23 6.83
C TRP A 297 -21.08 7.42 6.11
N ILE A 298 -20.89 8.49 5.33
CA ILE A 298 -19.59 8.77 4.68
C ILE A 298 -18.48 8.93 5.73
N ALA A 299 -18.73 9.69 6.80
CA ALA A 299 -17.76 9.86 7.87
C ALA A 299 -17.41 8.54 8.56
N ASN A 300 -18.42 7.69 8.80
CA ASN A 300 -18.25 6.38 9.39
C ASN A 300 -17.41 5.45 8.50
N ARG A 301 -17.79 5.33 7.22
CA ARG A 301 -17.06 4.56 6.21
C ARG A 301 -15.59 4.98 6.14
N ASN A 302 -15.31 6.28 6.09
CA ASN A 302 -13.93 6.76 5.98
C ASN A 302 -13.09 6.40 7.21
N ARG A 303 -13.67 6.43 8.41
CA ARG A 303 -12.99 6.05 9.66
C ARG A 303 -12.78 4.54 9.78
N GLU A 304 -13.75 3.75 9.34
CA GLU A 304 -13.68 2.28 9.41
C GLU A 304 -12.71 1.74 8.36
N CYS A 305 -12.76 2.25 7.13
CA CYS A 305 -11.96 1.76 6.02
C CYS A 305 -10.57 2.38 5.93
N SER A 306 -10.18 3.31 6.82
CA SER A 306 -8.84 3.88 6.80
C SER A 306 -7.78 2.98 7.43
N TRP A 307 -8.19 1.93 8.16
CA TRP A 307 -7.25 1.01 8.78
C TRP A 307 -6.66 0.07 7.71
N PRO A 308 -5.33 0.00 7.57
CA PRO A 308 -4.72 -1.05 6.77
C PRO A 308 -5.12 -2.38 7.39
N GLY A 309 -5.60 -3.32 6.56
CA GLY A 309 -5.99 -4.63 7.05
C GLY A 309 -4.77 -5.37 7.56
N ASN A 310 -4.56 -5.33 8.86
CA ASN A 310 -3.68 -6.24 9.57
C ASN A 310 -4.54 -7.26 10.33
N GLU A 311 -4.02 -8.46 10.47
CA GLU A 311 -4.67 -9.58 11.16
C GLU A 311 -4.83 -9.32 12.68
N MET A 312 -4.21 -8.25 13.21
CA MET A 312 -3.99 -8.04 14.64
C MET A 312 -4.79 -6.93 15.33
N LEU A 313 -5.62 -6.14 14.62
CA LEU A 313 -6.54 -5.19 15.28
C LEU A 313 -7.91 -5.84 15.57
N TYR A 314 -7.82 -6.98 16.26
CA TYR A 314 -8.91 -7.90 16.58
C TYR A 314 -9.68 -7.45 17.84
N ASP A 315 -10.57 -6.47 17.72
CA ASP A 315 -11.51 -6.14 18.80
C ASP A 315 -12.98 -6.03 18.35
N LYS A 316 -13.27 -6.13 17.03
CA LYS A 316 -14.63 -5.95 16.50
C LYS A 316 -15.16 -7.02 15.53
N GLY A 317 -14.44 -8.11 15.31
CA GLY A 317 -14.96 -9.28 14.59
C GLY A 317 -15.35 -9.06 13.10
N GLU A 318 -14.99 -7.93 12.49
CA GLU A 318 -15.11 -7.72 11.04
C GLU A 318 -13.71 -7.44 10.47
N PHE A 319 -13.02 -8.50 10.02
CA PHE A 319 -11.76 -8.39 9.26
C PHE A 319 -12.10 -8.02 7.82
N PHE A 320 -11.65 -6.85 7.36
CA PHE A 320 -11.86 -6.45 5.97
C PHE A 320 -10.68 -6.77 5.04
N GLY A 321 -9.50 -7.12 5.56
CA GLY A 321 -8.30 -7.44 4.77
C GLY A 321 -7.68 -6.25 4.01
N SER A 322 -8.47 -5.38 3.39
CA SER A 322 -8.02 -4.19 2.66
C SER A 322 -9.02 -3.02 2.72
N ILE A 323 -8.56 -1.80 2.38
CA ILE A 323 -9.43 -0.63 2.24
C ILE A 323 -10.51 -0.91 1.19
N GLU A 324 -10.14 -1.49 0.07
CA GLU A 324 -10.99 -1.83 -1.06
C GLU A 324 -12.15 -2.73 -0.60
N ALA A 325 -11.85 -3.81 0.11
CA ALA A 325 -12.86 -4.73 0.63
C ALA A 325 -13.77 -4.10 1.70
N CYS A 326 -13.21 -3.25 2.59
CA CYS A 326 -14.03 -2.48 3.52
C CYS A 326 -15.00 -1.55 2.79
N LEU A 327 -14.53 -0.85 1.75
CA LEU A 327 -15.35 0.06 0.95
C LEU A 327 -16.46 -0.70 0.22
N VAL A 328 -16.16 -1.85 -0.38
CA VAL A 328 -17.17 -2.71 -1.03
C VAL A 328 -18.28 -3.05 -0.05
N ASN A 329 -17.94 -3.62 1.11
CA ASN A 329 -18.90 -3.99 2.15
C ASN A 329 -19.72 -2.78 2.63
N SER A 330 -19.07 -1.63 2.87
CA SER A 330 -19.75 -0.41 3.32
C SER A 330 -20.75 0.12 2.28
N TYR A 331 -20.39 0.10 1.00
CA TYR A 331 -21.31 0.49 -0.08
C TYR A 331 -22.48 -0.48 -0.23
N GLU A 332 -22.25 -1.79 -0.16
CA GLU A 332 -23.30 -2.80 -0.26
C GLU A 332 -24.31 -2.69 0.89
N LYS A 333 -23.83 -2.59 2.13
CA LYS A 333 -24.65 -2.33 3.33
C LYS A 333 -25.48 -1.04 3.13
N ARG A 334 -24.87 0.02 2.59
CA ARG A 334 -25.58 1.30 2.36
C ARG A 334 -26.62 1.24 1.26
N LEU A 335 -26.31 0.57 0.15
CA LEU A 335 -27.23 0.38 -0.97
C LEU A 335 -28.48 -0.40 -0.54
N ALA A 336 -28.30 -1.43 0.29
CA ALA A 336 -29.42 -2.18 0.87
C ALA A 336 -30.32 -1.30 1.74
N ALA A 337 -29.73 -0.41 2.56
CA ALA A 337 -30.47 0.49 3.45
C ALA A 337 -31.20 1.66 2.74
N LEU A 338 -30.91 1.90 1.44
CA LEU A 338 -31.52 2.96 0.63
C LEU A 338 -32.53 2.43 -0.40
N LYS A 339 -32.76 1.11 -0.45
CA LYS A 339 -33.86 0.50 -1.22
C LYS A 339 -35.18 0.64 -0.48
#